data_AF-A0A5E4YSX6-F1
#
_entry.id   AF-A0A5E4YSX6-F1
#
_cell.length_a   1.000
_cell.length_b   1.000
_cell.length_c   1.000
_cell.angle_alpha   90.00
_cell.angle_beta   90.00
_cell.angle_gamma   90.00
#
_symmetry.space_group_name_H-M   'P 1'
#
loop_
_entity.id
_entity.type
_entity.pdbx_description
1 polymer ?
#
loop_
_entity_poly.entity_id
_entity_poly.type
_entity_poly.pdbx_seq_one_letter_code
_entity_poly.pdbx_strand_id
1 'polypeptide(L)' 'MSEIAVSVSVSVDQSAVDAATSQFEADVLKSVRVTVGRTVPSVCIGCGAVRQSNGEMPCDH' A
#
# COMPACT_ATOMS: atom_id res chain seq x y z
N MET A 1 61.23 17.78 -7.86
CA MET A 1 60.29 17.05 -6.99
C MET A 1 59.38 16.26 -7.93
N SER A 2 59.42 14.94 -7.90
CA SER A 2 58.58 14.11 -8.77
C SER A 2 57.24 13.85 -8.09
N GLU A 3 56.16 14.09 -8.80
CA GLU A 3 54.79 13.92 -8.31
C GLU A 3 54.24 12.59 -8.83
N ILE A 4 53.74 11.74 -7.93
CA ILE A 4 53.15 10.44 -8.28
C ILE A 4 51.64 10.61 -8.23
N ALA A 5 51.00 10.62 -9.39
CA ALA A 5 49.55 10.63 -9.51
C ALA A 5 49.04 9.19 -9.39
N VAL A 6 48.25 8.93 -8.34
CA VAL A 6 47.57 7.64 -8.14
C VAL A 6 46.10 7.83 -8.42
N SER A 7 45.55 7.06 -9.37
CA SER A 7 44.11 6.97 -9.62
C SER A 7 43.54 5.74 -8.91
N VAL A 8 42.47 5.95 -8.14
CA VAL A 8 41.72 4.88 -7.49
C VAL A 8 40.35 4.81 -8.15
N SER A 9 39.96 3.62 -8.59
CA SER A 9 38.60 3.33 -9.06
C SER A 9 37.92 2.35 -8.11
N VAL A 10 36.63 2.59 -7.88
CA VAL A 10 35.76 1.70 -7.11
C VAL A 10 34.65 1.26 -8.05
N SER A 11 34.38 -0.04 -8.09
CA SER A 11 33.27 -0.64 -8.81
C SER A 11 32.26 -1.21 -7.82
N VAL A 12 30.99 -1.08 -8.17
CA VAL A 12 29.87 -1.69 -7.44
C VAL A 12 29.33 -2.82 -8.30
N ASP A 13 29.02 -3.94 -7.66
CA ASP A 13 28.28 -5.02 -8.31
C ASP A 13 26.81 -4.61 -8.47
N GLN A 14 26.47 -4.10 -9.65
CA GLN A 14 25.12 -3.66 -9.95
C GLN A 14 24.10 -4.81 -9.84
N SER A 15 24.50 -6.06 -10.09
CA SER A 15 23.59 -7.20 -9.99
C SER A 15 23.13 -7.46 -8.55
N ALA A 16 24.00 -7.23 -7.57
CA ALA A 16 23.66 -7.31 -6.15
C ALA A 16 22.69 -6.20 -5.73
N VAL A 17 22.84 -4.99 -6.30
CA VAL A 17 21.94 -3.86 -6.05
C VAL A 17 20.55 -4.14 -6.60
N ASP A 18 20.46 -4.68 -7.80
CA ASP A 18 19.20 -4.97 -8.47
C ASP A 18 18.45 -6.11 -7.74
N ALA A 19 19.18 -7.12 -7.28
CA ALA A 19 18.63 -8.21 -6.47
C ALA A 19 18.08 -7.70 -5.13
N ALA A 20 18.82 -6.83 -4.43
CA ALA A 20 18.39 -6.24 -3.17
C ALA A 20 17.14 -5.36 -3.35
N THR A 21 17.08 -4.58 -4.44
CA THR A 21 15.92 -3.73 -4.76
C THR A 21 14.68 -4.58 -5.02
N SER A 22 14.82 -5.63 -5.82
CA SER A 22 13.72 -6.56 -6.13
C SER A 22 13.18 -7.24 -4.87
N GLN A 23 14.07 -7.64 -3.97
CA GLN A 23 13.70 -8.25 -2.69
C GLN A 23 12.91 -7.25 -1.82
N PHE A 24 13.38 -6.00 -1.73
CA PHE A 24 12.72 -4.95 -0.98
C PHE A 24 11.30 -4.66 -1.51
N GLU A 25 11.14 -4.52 -2.83
CA GLU A 25 9.83 -4.32 -3.45
C GLU A 25 8.86 -5.47 -3.14
N ALA A 26 9.34 -6.72 -3.22
CA ALA A 26 8.54 -7.89 -2.89
C ALA A 26 8.07 -7.88 -1.43
N ASP A 27 8.93 -7.45 -0.50
CA ASP A 27 8.60 -7.40 0.92
C ASP A 27 7.67 -6.23 1.26
N VAL A 28 7.85 -5.07 0.60
CA VAL A 28 6.90 -3.94 0.70
C VAL A 28 5.51 -4.37 0.24
N LEU A 29 5.39 -5.05 -0.89
CA LEU A 29 4.09 -5.51 -1.41
C LEU A 29 3.40 -6.49 -0.45
N LYS A 30 4.14 -7.39 0.20
CA LYS A 30 3.59 -8.30 1.22
C LYS A 30 3.11 -7.57 2.48
N SER A 31 3.74 -6.44 2.81
CA SER A 31 3.39 -5.66 4.00
C SER A 31 2.10 -4.85 3.84
N VAL A 32 1.68 -4.56 2.61
CA VAL A 32 0.46 -3.80 2.33
C VAL A 32 -0.76 -4.73 2.34
N ARG A 33 -1.59 -4.61 3.38
CA ARG A 33 -2.88 -5.29 3.48
C ARG A 33 -4.02 -4.35 3.12
N VAL A 34 -4.58 -4.48 1.91
CA VAL A 34 -5.78 -3.74 1.52
C VAL A 34 -7.02 -4.47 2.05
N THR A 35 -7.75 -3.83 2.96
CA THR A 35 -9.05 -4.33 3.42
C THR A 35 -10.15 -3.58 2.69
N VAL A 36 -10.85 -4.24 1.77
CA VAL A 36 -12.03 -3.68 1.10
C VAL A 36 -13.22 -3.86 2.03
N GLY A 37 -13.54 -2.83 2.79
CA GLY A 37 -14.79 -2.77 3.55
C GLY A 37 -15.97 -2.59 2.59
N ARG A 38 -16.86 -3.57 2.52
CA ARG A 38 -18.15 -3.38 1.83
C ARG A 38 -19.07 -2.61 2.76
N THR A 39 -19.34 -1.34 2.45
CA THR A 39 -20.37 -0.58 3.16
C THR A 39 -21.73 -1.19 2.82
N VAL A 40 -22.35 -1.86 3.79
CA VAL A 40 -23.72 -2.37 3.65
C VAL A 40 -24.67 -1.28 4.12
N PRO A 41 -25.69 -0.91 3.33
CA PRO A 41 -26.67 0.08 3.77
C PRO A 41 -27.39 -0.45 5.02
N SER A 42 -27.56 0.41 6.02
CA SER A 42 -28.37 0.07 7.19
C SER A 42 -29.84 -0.06 6.77
N VAL A 43 -30.40 -1.25 6.97
CA VAL A 43 -31.76 -1.63 6.60
C VAL A 43 -32.60 -1.91 7.84
N CYS A 44 -33.86 -1.51 7.82
CA CYS A 44 -34.83 -1.89 8.83
C CYS A 44 -35.15 -3.39 8.71
N ILE A 45 -35.03 -4.12 9.82
CA ILE A 45 -35.27 -5.58 9.84
C ILE A 45 -36.77 -5.88 9.65
N GLY A 46 -37.66 -4.99 10.09
CA GLY A 46 -39.11 -5.21 10.03
C GLY A 46 -39.73 -5.00 8.65
N CYS A 47 -39.24 -4.02 7.86
CA CYS A 47 -39.83 -3.70 6.55
C CYS A 47 -38.85 -3.60 5.38
N GLY A 48 -37.53 -3.69 5.63
CA GLY A 48 -36.51 -3.58 4.59
C GLY A 48 -36.21 -2.14 4.13
N ALA A 49 -36.79 -1.12 4.78
CA ALA A 49 -36.46 0.28 4.51
C ALA A 49 -34.96 0.55 4.63
N VAL A 50 -34.39 1.29 3.67
CA VAL A 50 -32.97 1.67 3.66
C VAL A 50 -32.83 3.07 4.26
N ARG A 51 -31.87 3.24 5.18
CA ARG A 51 -31.53 4.56 5.74
C ARG A 51 -31.05 5.49 4.62
N GLN A 52 -31.63 6.68 4.58
CA GLN A 52 -31.28 7.73 3.62
C GLN A 52 -29.89 8.32 3.91
N SER A 53 -29.31 9.02 2.93
CA SER A 53 -28.00 9.65 3.07
C SER A 53 -27.93 10.75 4.14
N ASN A 54 -29.08 11.34 4.49
CA ASN A 54 -29.22 12.29 5.60
C ASN A 54 -29.29 11.61 6.99
N GLY A 55 -29.24 10.27 7.06
CA GLY A 55 -29.31 9.49 8.30
C GLY A 55 -30.72 9.07 8.73
N GLU A 56 -31.76 9.54 8.05
CA GLU A 56 -33.15 9.22 8.40
C GLU A 56 -33.55 7.83 7.93
N MET A 57 -34.29 7.12 8.79
CA MET A 57 -34.95 5.87 8.41
C MET A 57 -36.38 6.21 7.97
N PRO A 58 -36.82 5.84 6.76
CA PRO A 58 -38.15 6.22 6.25
C PRO A 58 -39.29 5.38 6.84
N CYS A 59 -39.07 4.75 8.00
CA CYS A 59 -40.05 3.95 8.71
C CYS A 59 -39.87 4.10 10.23
N ASP A 60 -40.96 4.00 10.99
CA ASP A 60 -41.07 4.32 12.42
C ASP A 60 -41.68 3.19 13.28
N HIS A 61 -41.74 1.97 12.76
CA HIS A 61 -42.29 0.80 13.45
C HIS A 61 -41.28 0.09 14.35
#